data_AF-A0A102LJX3-F1
#
_entry.id   AF-A0A102LJX3-F1
#
_cell.length_a   1.000
_cell.length_b   1.000
_cell.length_c   1.000
_cell.angle_alpha   90.00
_cell.angle_beta   90.00
_cell.angle_gamma   90.00
#
_symmetry.space_group_name_H-M   'P 1'
#
loop_
_entity.id
_entity.type
_entity.pdbx_description
1 polymer ?
#
loop_
_entity_poly.entity_id
_entity_poly.type
_entity_poly.pdbx_seq_one_letter_code
_entity_poly.pdbx_strand_id
1 'polypeptide(L)'
;MKRNTFFVPGIVKAVAAPFATPDVEQDHEPVLDLGDPRDRRVIADALRTLLRERSEALAFAMRMADERDRPRPDASDFALSDIIRLARIVERAERYGDAVNEAAPIGAR
;
A
#
# COMPACT_ATOMS: atom_id res chain seq x y z
N MET A 1 29.18 38.49 27.14
CA MET A 1 30.47 38.50 26.39
C MET A 1 30.71 37.11 25.81
N LYS A 2 31.00 37.05 24.51
CA LYS A 2 31.65 35.95 23.74
C LYS A 2 30.84 34.64 23.54
N ARG A 3 30.74 34.03 22.37
CA ARG A 3 31.12 34.35 20.98
C ARG A 3 30.28 33.41 20.08
N ASN A 4 29.35 33.98 19.29
CA ASN A 4 28.79 33.29 18.13
C ASN A 4 29.89 33.09 17.10
N THR A 5 30.02 31.89 16.55
CA THR A 5 30.85 31.65 15.37
C THR A 5 29.94 31.11 14.28
N PHE A 6 29.51 32.01 13.40
CA PHE A 6 28.99 31.67 12.08
C PHE A 6 30.17 31.26 11.19
N PHE A 7 30.04 30.14 10.48
CA PHE A 7 30.99 29.77 9.42
C PHE A 7 30.26 29.00 8.30
N VAL A 8 29.98 29.70 7.21
CA VAL A 8 29.66 29.20 5.85
C VAL A 8 30.02 30.37 4.91
N PRO A 9 30.50 30.24 3.65
CA PRO A 9 30.64 29.05 2.78
C PRO A 9 32.05 28.84 2.19
N GLY A 10 32.38 27.59 1.89
CA GLY A 10 33.52 27.24 1.04
C GLY A 10 33.21 25.99 0.24
N ILE A 11 32.84 26.19 -1.02
CA ILE A 11 32.66 25.14 -2.03
C ILE A 11 34.06 24.59 -2.36
N VAL A 12 34.33 23.30 -2.10
CA VAL A 12 34.78 22.29 -3.07
C VAL A 12 35.20 21.00 -2.35
N LYS A 13 34.54 19.90 -2.70
CA LYS A 13 35.14 18.71 -3.33
C LYS A 13 34.15 17.56 -3.11
N ALA A 14 33.35 17.30 -4.15
CA ALA A 14 32.62 16.04 -4.25
C ALA A 14 33.65 14.91 -4.29
N VAL A 15 33.89 14.30 -3.13
CA VAL A 15 34.50 12.98 -3.04
C VAL A 15 33.36 12.02 -3.29
N ALA A 16 33.45 11.31 -4.41
CA ALA A 16 32.59 10.19 -4.74
C ALA A 16 32.67 9.15 -3.62
N ALA A 17 31.69 9.17 -2.71
CA ALA A 17 31.40 8.03 -1.89
C ALA A 17 30.85 6.94 -2.83
N PRO A 18 31.35 5.70 -2.79
CA PRO A 18 30.73 4.61 -3.53
C PRO A 18 29.29 4.51 -3.06
N PHE A 19 28.38 4.45 -4.04
CA PHE A 19 26.96 4.21 -3.90
C PHE A 19 26.61 3.57 -2.56
N ALA A 20 26.01 4.37 -1.66
CA ALA A 20 25.29 3.79 -0.54
C ALA A 20 24.26 2.85 -1.17
N THR A 21 24.51 1.55 -1.04
CA THR A 21 23.52 0.52 -1.31
C THR A 21 22.28 0.95 -0.53
N PRO A 22 21.12 1.18 -1.19
CA PRO A 22 19.90 1.29 -0.42
C PRO A 22 19.82 0.00 0.38
N ASP A 23 19.76 0.17 1.70
CA ASP A 23 19.57 -0.87 2.70
C ASP A 23 18.60 -1.90 2.12
N VAL A 24 19.15 -3.06 1.78
CA VAL A 24 18.42 -4.13 1.12
C VAL A 24 17.37 -4.57 2.11
N GLU A 25 16.12 -4.38 1.71
CA GLU A 25 14.95 -5.07 2.22
C GLU A 25 14.86 -5.06 3.74
N GLN A 26 14.20 -4.02 4.27
CA GLN A 26 13.26 -4.34 5.34
C GLN A 26 12.30 -5.37 4.74
N ASP A 27 12.58 -6.65 5.01
CA ASP A 27 11.65 -7.75 5.01
C ASP A 27 10.54 -7.39 6.01
N HIS A 28 9.72 -6.40 5.67
CA HIS A 28 8.33 -6.45 6.04
C HIS A 28 7.85 -7.68 5.30
N GLU A 29 7.89 -8.83 5.98
CA GLU A 29 7.11 -9.98 5.56
C GLU A 29 5.76 -9.41 5.15
N PRO A 30 5.35 -9.58 3.89
CA PRO A 30 4.13 -8.95 3.43
C PRO A 30 3.05 -9.39 4.42
N VAL A 31 2.40 -8.41 5.08
CA VAL A 31 1.40 -8.62 6.15
C VAL A 31 0.33 -9.63 5.73
N LEU A 32 0.20 -9.81 4.43
CA LEU A 32 -0.56 -10.87 3.78
C LEU A 32 0.46 -11.77 3.05
N ASP A 33 0.56 -13.05 3.42
CA ASP A 33 1.28 -14.02 2.62
C ASP A 33 0.52 -14.21 1.30
N LEU A 34 1.00 -13.54 0.25
CA LEU A 34 0.41 -13.57 -1.08
C LEU A 34 1.11 -14.59 -1.99
N GLY A 35 1.90 -15.53 -1.45
CA GLY A 35 2.60 -16.55 -2.23
C GLY A 35 1.66 -17.56 -2.89
N ASP A 36 0.63 -18.01 -2.17
CA ASP A 36 -0.35 -18.98 -2.66
C ASP A 36 -1.48 -18.30 -3.48
N PRO A 37 -1.76 -18.74 -4.73
CA PRO A 37 -2.91 -18.25 -5.50
C PRO A 37 -4.27 -18.42 -4.80
N ARG A 38 -4.44 -19.44 -3.97
CA ARG A 38 -5.68 -19.68 -3.20
C ARG A 38 -5.88 -18.60 -2.16
N ASP A 39 -4.82 -18.26 -1.42
CA ASP A 39 -4.87 -17.22 -0.40
C ASP A 39 -5.13 -15.85 -1.03
N ARG A 40 -4.49 -15.56 -2.17
CA ARG A 40 -4.79 -14.34 -2.95
C ARG A 40 -6.27 -14.22 -3.32
N ARG A 41 -6.92 -15.31 -3.74
CA ARG A 41 -8.36 -15.32 -4.07
C ARG A 41 -9.23 -15.07 -2.86
N VAL A 42 -8.96 -15.76 -1.75
CA VAL A 42 -9.71 -15.58 -0.48
C VAL A 42 -9.61 -14.13 -0.01
N ILE A 43 -8.41 -13.55 -0.04
CA ILE A 43 -8.18 -12.17 0.36
C ILE A 43 -8.89 -11.21 -0.59
N ALA A 44 -8.85 -11.44 -1.91
CA ALA A 44 -9.55 -10.60 -2.89
C ALA A 44 -11.07 -10.60 -2.63
N ASP A 45 -11.67 -11.75 -2.34
CA ASP A 45 -13.10 -11.86 -2.04
C ASP A 45 -13.46 -11.21 -0.70
N ALA A 46 -12.60 -11.34 0.31
CA ALA A 46 -12.76 -10.64 1.59
C ALA A 46 -12.71 -9.12 1.40
N LEU A 47 -11.75 -8.61 0.61
CA LEU A 47 -11.63 -7.17 0.34
C LEU A 47 -12.82 -6.63 -0.47
N ARG A 48 -13.36 -7.40 -1.42
CA ARG A 48 -14.59 -7.02 -2.15
C ARG A 48 -15.78 -6.93 -1.22
N THR A 49 -15.94 -7.91 -0.33
CA THR A 49 -17.01 -7.94 0.66
C THR A 49 -16.90 -6.76 1.62
N LEU A 50 -15.71 -6.54 2.18
CA LEU A 50 -15.44 -5.44 3.09
C LEU A 50 -15.64 -4.07 2.44
N LEU A 51 -15.22 -3.90 1.18
CA LEU A 51 -15.45 -2.66 0.44
C LEU A 51 -16.94 -2.37 0.32
N ARG A 52 -17.75 -3.39 0.00
CA ARG A 52 -19.19 -3.26 -0.12
C ARG A 52 -19.82 -2.86 1.21
N GLU A 53 -19.53 -3.60 2.28
CA GLU A 53 -20.09 -3.34 3.60
C GLU A 53 -19.76 -1.94 4.11
N ARG A 54 -18.50 -1.50 3.94
CA ARG A 54 -18.09 -0.16 4.38
C ARG A 54 -18.63 0.95 3.49
N SER A 55 -18.82 0.70 2.20
CA SER A 55 -19.50 1.66 1.31
C SER A 55 -20.97 1.83 1.71
N GLU A 56 -21.65 0.73 2.08
CA GLU A 56 -23.02 0.79 2.61
C GLU A 56 -23.04 1.56 3.94
N ALA A 57 -22.10 1.31 4.85
CA ALA A 57 -21.96 2.05 6.11
C ALA A 57 -21.75 3.56 5.88
N LEU A 58 -20.91 3.95 4.93
CA LEU A 58 -20.73 5.35 4.53
C LEU A 58 -22.06 5.95 4.03
N ALA A 59 -22.80 5.23 3.19
CA ALA A 59 -24.10 5.71 2.69
C ALA A 59 -25.13 5.90 3.82
N PHE A 60 -25.13 5.06 4.85
CA PHE A 60 -25.94 5.29 6.05
C PHE A 60 -25.49 6.55 6.81
N ALA A 61 -24.19 6.72 6.99
CA ALA A 61 -23.63 7.87 7.70
C ALA A 61 -23.87 9.20 6.98
N MET A 62 -23.76 9.22 5.64
CA MET A 62 -24.09 10.40 4.82
C MET A 62 -25.56 10.79 4.98
N ARG A 63 -26.49 9.82 4.92
CA ARG A 63 -27.92 10.09 5.13
C ARG A 63 -28.19 10.64 6.54
N MET A 64 -27.57 10.06 7.56
CA MET A 64 -27.72 10.56 8.92
C MET A 64 -27.12 11.97 9.09
N ALA A 65 -26.01 12.28 8.43
CA ALA A 65 -25.42 13.61 8.44
C ALA A 65 -26.36 14.64 7.79
N ASP A 66 -26.96 14.28 6.65
CA ASP A 66 -27.94 15.10 5.95
C ASP A 66 -29.19 15.38 6.81
N GLU A 67 -29.73 14.34 7.48
CA GLU A 67 -30.90 14.47 8.37
C GLU A 67 -30.64 15.34 9.61
N ARG A 68 -29.38 15.42 10.06
CA ARG A 68 -28.99 16.10 11.30
C ARG A 68 -28.28 17.43 11.06
N ASP A 69 -28.20 17.89 9.81
CA ASP A 69 -27.43 19.06 9.40
C ASP A 69 -25.99 19.05 9.95
N ARG A 70 -25.34 17.88 9.82
CA ARG A 70 -23.95 17.65 10.25
C ARG A 70 -23.02 17.57 9.03
N PRO A 71 -21.72 17.83 9.21
CA PRO A 71 -20.74 17.59 8.16
C PRO A 71 -20.79 16.14 7.68
N ARG A 72 -20.74 15.94 6.36
CA ARG A 72 -20.68 14.60 5.76
C ARG A 72 -19.30 13.95 6.03
N PRO A 73 -19.27 12.67 6.39
CA PRO A 73 -18.01 11.93 6.53
C PRO A 73 -17.36 11.71 5.16
N ASP A 74 -16.03 11.58 5.17
CA ASP A 74 -15.23 11.27 3.98
C ASP A 74 -15.09 9.74 3.79
N ALA A 75 -14.75 9.32 2.58
CA ALA A 75 -14.47 7.91 2.28
C ALA A 75 -13.29 7.33 3.09
N SER A 76 -12.32 8.17 3.47
CA SER A 76 -11.21 7.80 4.33
C SER A 76 -11.63 7.46 5.77
N ASP A 77 -12.69 8.09 6.30
CA ASP A 77 -13.26 7.74 7.61
C ASP A 77 -13.79 6.29 7.66
N PHE A 78 -14.08 5.72 6.49
CA PHE A 78 -14.50 4.32 6.31
C PHE A 78 -13.39 3.44 5.71
N ALA A 79 -12.16 3.96 5.59
CA ALA A 79 -10.98 3.30 5.01
C ALA A 79 -11.19 2.74 3.58
N LEU A 80 -12.12 3.32 2.80
CA LEU A 80 -12.40 2.82 1.45
C LEU A 80 -11.16 2.91 0.55
N SER A 81 -10.39 4.00 0.67
CA SER A 81 -9.14 4.19 -0.07
C SER A 81 -8.10 3.12 0.25
N ASP A 82 -7.98 2.73 1.52
CA ASP A 82 -7.03 1.70 1.95
C ASP A 82 -7.46 0.32 1.46
N ILE A 83 -8.75 -0.01 1.51
CA ILE A 83 -9.29 -1.27 0.99
C ILE A 83 -9.05 -1.37 -0.52
N ILE A 84 -9.31 -0.29 -1.27
CA ILE A 84 -9.03 -0.25 -2.72
C ILE A 84 -7.53 -0.41 -2.99
N ARG A 85 -6.67 0.23 -2.19
CA ARG A 85 -5.22 0.08 -2.32
C ARG A 85 -4.79 -1.37 -2.09
N LEU A 86 -5.28 -2.01 -1.03
CA LEU A 86 -5.00 -3.42 -0.73
C LEU A 86 -5.52 -4.34 -1.84
N ALA A 87 -6.72 -4.12 -2.35
CA ALA A 87 -7.29 -4.92 -3.44
C ALA A 87 -6.41 -4.87 -4.69
N ARG A 88 -5.89 -3.68 -5.04
CA ARG A 88 -4.95 -3.52 -6.16
C ARG A 88 -3.61 -4.22 -5.95
N ILE A 89 -3.12 -4.29 -4.71
CA ILE A 89 -1.89 -5.03 -4.38
C ILE A 89 -2.12 -6.52 -4.63
N VAL A 90 -3.26 -7.06 -4.19
CA VAL A 90 -3.62 -8.46 -4.39
C VAL A 90 -3.83 -8.78 -5.88
N GLU A 91 -4.57 -7.95 -6.62
CA GLU A 91 -4.77 -8.10 -8.07
C GLU A 91 -3.45 -8.05 -8.85
N ARG A 92 -2.50 -7.24 -8.39
CA ARG A 92 -1.16 -7.20 -8.97
C ARG A 92 -0.41 -8.49 -8.68
N ALA A 93 -0.45 -8.99 -7.44
CA ALA A 93 0.19 -10.25 -7.06
C ALA A 93 -0.38 -11.45 -7.83
N GLU A 94 -1.69 -11.47 -8.11
CA GLU A 94 -2.34 -12.49 -8.95
C GLU A 94 -1.75 -12.50 -10.36
N ARG A 95 -1.66 -11.33 -11.02
CA ARG A 95 -1.09 -11.21 -12.37
C ARG A 95 0.38 -11.61 -12.46
N TYR A 96 1.20 -11.25 -11.46
CA TYR A 96 2.61 -11.67 -11.44
C TYR A 96 2.75 -13.16 -11.15
N GLY A 97 1.94 -13.71 -10.23
CA GLY A 97 1.92 -15.14 -9.95
C GLY A 97 1.51 -15.98 -11.16
N ASP A 98 0.51 -15.52 -11.93
CA ASP A 98 0.09 -16.20 -13.16
C ASP A 98 1.19 -16.18 -14.23
N ALA A 99 1.86 -15.04 -14.43
CA ALA A 99 2.96 -14.93 -15.39
C ALA A 99 4.16 -15.86 -15.06
N VAL A 100 4.49 -16.04 -13.78
CA VAL A 100 5.56 -16.95 -13.33
C VAL A 100 5.15 -18.41 -13.50
N ASN A 101 3.90 -18.76 -13.21
CA ASN A 101 3.39 -20.12 -13.42
C ASN A 101 3.27 -20.49 -14.90
N GLU A 102 2.92 -19.54 -15.78
CA GLU A 102 2.85 -19.76 -17.23
C GLU A 102 4.25 -19.87 -17.88
N ALA A 103 5.24 -19.16 -17.35
CA ALA A 103 6.64 -19.22 -17.79
C ALA A 103 7.41 -20.46 -17.31
N ALA A 104 6.82 -21.29 -16.44
CA ALA A 104 7.33 -22.63 -16.15
C ALA A 104 6.74 -23.60 -17.19
N PRO A 105 7.44 -23.89 -18.32
CA PRO A 105 6.92 -24.82 -19.29
C PRO A 105 6.86 -26.20 -18.65
N ILE A 106 5.81 -26.92 -19.06
CA ILE A 106 5.56 -28.34 -18.87
C ILE A 106 6.85 -29.12 -19.16
N GLY A 107 7.64 -29.33 -18.13
CA GLY A 107 8.81 -30.20 -18.12
C GLY A 107 8.41 -31.55 -17.56
N ALA A 108 8.24 -32.52 -18.47
CA ALA A 108 8.15 -33.95 -18.24
C ALA A 108 6.91 -34.50 -17.50
N ARG A 109 6.02 -35.16 -18.25
CA ARG A 109 5.99 -36.64 -18.33
C ARG A 109 5.15 -37.10 -19.51
#